data_AF-A0A8S3Z375-F1
#
_entry.id   AF-A0A8S3Z375-F1
#
_cell.length_a   1.000
_cell.length_b   1.000
_cell.length_c   1.000
_cell.angle_alpha   90.00
_cell.angle_beta   90.00
_cell.angle_gamma   90.00
#
_symmetry.space_group_name_H-M   'P 1'
#
loop_
_entity.id
_entity.type
_entity.pdbx_description
1 polymer ?
#
loop_
_entity_poly.entity_id
_entity_poly.type
_entity_poly.pdbx_seq_one_letter_code
_entity_poly.pdbx_strand_id
1 'polypeptide(L)'
;GELSPDVEAAIKASWEPIVGNDFLVVVAQLAKFKEAGGLGISLEGTVDVENGVEVRPHHYIRSILPDGPVGLNGRLKSSDELLEVNGKLLLGLNHVSVVDILKDLPQNVRLVCARRKVPLPDSFTQPDMQIPATSPYLAGIDLRTCSIEKLIK
;
A
#
# COMPACT_ATOMS: atom_id res chain seq x y z
N GLY A 1 22.00 -5.80 0.30
CA GLY A 1 22.34 -6.87 1.26
C GLY A 1 21.10 -7.27 2.03
N GLU A 2 21.08 -8.48 2.56
CA GLU A 2 19.99 -8.94 3.43
C GLU A 2 19.98 -8.13 4.74
N LEU A 3 18.79 -7.81 5.25
CA LEU A 3 18.65 -7.06 6.50
C LEU A 3 19.03 -7.98 7.67
N SER A 4 19.86 -7.51 8.61
CA SER A 4 20.21 -8.32 9.78
C SER A 4 18.96 -8.66 10.61
N PRO A 5 18.84 -9.90 11.14
CA PRO A 5 17.68 -10.31 11.93
C PRO A 5 17.35 -9.38 13.11
N ASP A 6 18.36 -8.86 13.79
CA ASP A 6 18.17 -7.97 14.95
C ASP A 6 17.51 -6.65 14.55
N VAL A 7 17.94 -6.06 13.42
CA VAL A 7 17.33 -4.84 12.89
C VAL A 7 15.92 -5.11 12.40
N GLU A 8 15.69 -6.24 11.73
CA GLU A 8 14.32 -6.63 11.33
C GLU A 8 13.40 -6.78 12.55
N ALA A 9 13.87 -7.46 13.60
CA ALA A 9 13.13 -7.66 14.84
C ALA A 9 12.82 -6.33 15.55
N ALA A 10 13.80 -5.41 15.61
CA ALA A 10 13.60 -4.09 16.20
C ALA A 10 12.53 -3.27 15.46
N ILE A 11 12.54 -3.29 14.12
CA ILE A 11 11.53 -2.61 13.30
C ILE A 11 10.14 -3.22 13.52
N LYS A 12 10.04 -4.55 13.59
CA LYS A 12 8.77 -5.22 13.89
C LYS A 12 8.26 -4.81 15.27
N ALA A 13 9.12 -4.86 16.28
CA ALA A 13 8.77 -4.49 17.65
C ALA A 13 8.30 -3.03 17.79
N SER A 14 8.82 -2.09 16.98
CA SER A 14 8.32 -0.70 17.00
C SER A 14 6.94 -0.55 16.36
N TRP A 15 6.61 -1.40 15.38
CA TRP A 15 5.38 -1.28 14.59
C TRP A 15 4.22 -2.12 15.10
N GLU A 16 4.49 -3.29 15.69
CA GLU A 16 3.49 -4.19 16.28
C GLU A 16 2.48 -3.49 17.22
N PRO A 17 2.89 -2.64 18.19
CA PRO A 17 1.92 -1.96 19.06
C PRO A 17 1.08 -0.90 18.35
N ILE A 18 1.54 -0.41 17.19
CA ILE A 18 0.84 0.62 16.41
C ILE A 18 -0.22 -0.01 15.51
N VAL A 19 0.15 -1.08 14.80
CA VAL A 19 -0.76 -1.76 13.86
C VAL A 19 -1.74 -2.70 14.55
N GLY A 20 -1.42 -3.13 15.77
CA GLY A 20 -2.26 -4.02 16.56
C GLY A 20 -2.11 -5.51 16.21
N ASN A 21 -2.74 -6.36 17.01
CA ASN A 21 -2.50 -7.80 16.99
C ASN A 21 -3.12 -8.52 15.78
N ASP A 22 -4.04 -7.89 15.04
CA ASP A 22 -4.66 -8.50 13.84
C ASP A 22 -3.75 -8.43 12.60
N PHE A 23 -2.66 -7.67 12.70
CA PHE A 23 -1.70 -7.47 11.64
C PHE A 23 -0.34 -8.05 12.02
N LEU A 24 0.42 -8.45 11.01
CA LEU A 24 1.82 -8.81 11.11
C LEU A 24 2.65 -7.76 10.36
N VAL A 25 3.79 -7.38 10.95
CA VAL A 25 4.71 -6.43 10.32
C VAL A 25 5.65 -7.19 9.38
N VAL A 26 5.64 -6.81 8.10
CA VAL A 26 6.47 -7.37 7.05
C VAL A 26 7.53 -6.35 6.67
N VAL A 27 8.80 -6.75 6.75
CA VAL A 27 9.92 -5.89 6.34
C VAL A 27 10.54 -6.47 5.07
N ALA A 28 10.78 -5.64 4.06
CA ALA A 28 11.38 -6.05 2.80
C ALA A 28 12.57 -5.16 2.46
N GLN A 29 13.78 -5.73 2.47
CA GLN A 29 15.00 -5.07 2.00
C GLN A 29 15.28 -5.52 0.56
N LEU A 30 15.26 -4.58 -0.38
CA LEU A 30 15.43 -4.85 -1.81
C LEU A 30 16.27 -3.76 -2.48
N ALA A 31 16.68 -4.02 -3.71
CA ALA A 31 17.33 -3.04 -4.57
C ALA A 31 16.54 -2.87 -5.86
N LYS A 32 16.32 -1.61 -6.27
CA LYS A 32 15.83 -1.27 -7.61
C LYS A 32 16.84 -1.78 -8.65
N PHE A 33 16.35 -2.09 -9.86
CA PHE A 33 17.23 -2.54 -10.96
C PHE A 33 18.09 -1.41 -11.54
N LYS A 34 17.65 -0.17 -11.36
CA LYS A 34 18.35 1.06 -11.75
C LYS A 34 17.92 2.18 -10.81
N GLU A 35 18.75 3.22 -10.65
CA GLU A 35 18.48 4.32 -9.72
C GLU A 35 17.14 5.01 -10.00
N ALA A 36 16.86 5.34 -11.27
CA ALA A 36 15.61 5.94 -11.73
C ALA A 36 14.50 4.91 -12.04
N GLY A 37 14.55 3.71 -11.48
CA GLY A 37 13.56 2.65 -11.70
C GLY A 37 12.45 2.66 -10.65
N GLY A 38 11.26 2.19 -11.03
CA GLY A 38 10.20 1.87 -10.08
C GLY A 38 10.47 0.63 -9.23
N LEU A 39 9.62 0.43 -8.23
CA LEU A 39 9.63 -0.74 -7.34
C LEU A 39 8.90 -1.96 -7.92
N GLY A 40 8.14 -1.76 -9.01
CA GLY A 40 7.32 -2.81 -9.60
C GLY A 40 6.04 -3.07 -8.82
N ILE A 41 5.43 -2.04 -8.21
CA ILE A 41 4.15 -2.13 -7.50
C ILE A 41 3.18 -1.07 -8.02
N SER A 42 1.88 -1.34 -7.88
CA SER A 42 0.83 -0.32 -7.98
C SER A 42 0.21 -0.08 -6.60
N LEU A 43 -0.29 1.13 -6.39
CA LEU A 43 -0.87 1.55 -5.11
C LEU A 43 -2.36 1.79 -5.24
N GLU A 44 -3.05 1.57 -4.13
CA GLU A 44 -4.39 2.07 -3.90
C GLU A 44 -4.45 2.80 -2.58
N GLY A 45 -5.29 3.84 -2.51
CA GLY A 45 -5.49 4.65 -1.32
C GLY A 45 -6.91 4.50 -0.83
N THR A 46 -7.08 4.42 0.48
CA THR A 46 -8.37 4.60 1.14
C THR A 46 -8.25 5.71 2.18
N VAL A 47 -9.38 6.22 2.62
CA VAL A 47 -9.48 7.19 3.72
C VAL A 47 -10.61 6.73 4.61
N ASP A 48 -10.42 6.83 5.92
CA ASP A 48 -11.53 6.69 6.85
C ASP A 48 -12.43 7.92 6.72
N VAL A 49 -13.74 7.77 6.95
CA VAL A 49 -14.65 8.91 6.97
C VAL A 49 -15.25 9.02 8.37
N GLU A 50 -14.85 10.07 9.09
CA GLU A 50 -15.41 10.41 10.40
C GLU A 50 -16.26 11.68 10.27
N ASN A 51 -17.54 11.61 10.64
CA ASN A 51 -18.47 12.75 10.55
C ASN A 51 -18.54 13.41 9.16
N GLY A 52 -18.37 12.63 8.09
CA GLY A 52 -18.35 13.13 6.72
C GLY A 52 -17.04 13.80 6.30
N VAL A 53 -16.01 13.74 7.15
CA VAL A 53 -14.66 14.24 6.86
C VAL A 53 -13.74 13.05 6.63
N GLU A 54 -13.02 13.08 5.51
CA GLU A 54 -11.95 12.13 5.23
C GLU A 54 -10.81 12.34 6.23
N VAL A 55 -10.53 11.31 7.01
CA VAL A 55 -9.47 11.26 8.03
C VAL A 55 -8.64 10.00 7.79
N ARG A 56 -7.38 10.01 8.24
CA ARG A 56 -6.46 8.85 8.19
C ARG A 56 -6.37 8.20 6.79
N PRO A 57 -5.55 8.76 5.89
CA PRO A 57 -5.23 8.11 4.64
C PRO A 57 -4.45 6.82 4.87
N HIS A 58 -4.84 5.77 4.15
CA HIS A 58 -4.21 4.46 4.12
C HIS A 58 -3.79 4.12 2.70
N HIS A 59 -2.64 3.47 2.52
CA HIS A 59 -2.10 3.11 1.21
C HIS A 59 -1.71 1.65 1.16
N TYR A 60 -2.24 0.92 0.18
CA TYR A 60 -2.04 -0.51 0.04
C TYR A 60 -1.34 -0.83 -1.28
N ILE A 61 -0.61 -1.94 -1.29
CA ILE A 61 -0.09 -2.55 -2.51
C ILE A 61 -1.28 -3.19 -3.24
N ARG A 62 -1.67 -2.64 -4.38
CA ARG A 62 -2.72 -3.24 -5.20
C ARG A 62 -2.19 -4.44 -5.98
N SER A 63 -1.10 -4.25 -6.72
CA SER A 63 -0.49 -5.30 -7.53
C SER A 63 1.03 -5.25 -7.48
N ILE A 64 1.65 -6.40 -7.73
CA ILE A 64 3.10 -6.58 -7.78
C ILE A 64 3.45 -7.15 -9.16
N LEU A 65 4.40 -6.53 -9.83
CA LEU A 65 5.02 -7.07 -11.04
C LEU A 65 5.93 -8.23 -10.64
N PRO A 66 5.71 -9.48 -11.11
CA PRO A 66 6.50 -10.65 -10.71
C PRO A 66 7.98 -10.52 -11.01
N ASP A 67 8.31 -9.83 -12.11
CA ASP A 67 9.67 -9.55 -12.57
C ASP A 67 10.25 -8.25 -12.02
N GLY A 68 9.49 -7.49 -11.22
CA GLY A 68 9.92 -6.23 -10.61
C GLY A 68 10.72 -6.43 -9.30
N PRO A 69 11.37 -5.38 -8.78
CA PRO A 69 12.16 -5.47 -7.55
C PRO A 69 11.42 -6.05 -6.34
N VAL A 70 10.16 -5.66 -6.14
CA VAL A 70 9.30 -6.21 -5.07
C VAL A 70 8.87 -7.64 -5.37
N GLY A 71 8.55 -7.96 -6.63
CA GLY A 71 8.17 -9.31 -7.06
C GLY A 71 9.29 -10.32 -6.85
N LEU A 72 10.51 -9.98 -7.27
CA LEU A 72 11.70 -10.82 -7.08
C LEU A 72 12.10 -10.96 -5.60
N ASN A 73 11.82 -9.95 -4.77
CA ASN A 73 12.04 -10.06 -3.32
C ASN A 73 11.05 -11.03 -2.67
N GLY A 74 9.80 -11.09 -3.16
CA GLY A 74 8.81 -12.09 -2.78
C GLY A 74 8.24 -11.99 -1.35
N ARG A 75 8.68 -11.01 -0.54
CA ARG A 75 8.21 -10.85 0.85
C ARG A 75 6.86 -10.15 0.95
N LEU A 76 6.65 -9.13 0.11
CA LEU A 76 5.43 -8.32 0.09
C LEU A 76 4.35 -8.96 -0.76
N LYS A 77 3.09 -8.63 -0.49
CA LYS A 77 1.91 -9.15 -1.19
C LYS A 77 0.94 -8.01 -1.49
N SER A 78 0.02 -8.26 -2.42
CA SER A 78 -1.17 -7.42 -2.56
C SER A 78 -1.92 -7.33 -1.24
N SER A 79 -2.54 -6.18 -1.01
CA SER A 79 -3.25 -5.78 0.22
C SER A 79 -2.36 -5.56 1.45
N ASP A 80 -1.03 -5.57 1.30
CA ASP A 80 -0.13 -5.07 2.34
C ASP A 80 -0.23 -3.54 2.40
N GLU A 81 -0.39 -3.00 3.61
CA GLU A 81 -0.45 -1.55 3.86
C GLU A 81 0.95 -0.97 4.05
N LEU A 82 1.26 0.16 3.40
CA LEU A 82 2.55 0.83 3.52
C LEU A 82 2.65 1.63 4.83
N LEU A 83 3.64 1.28 5.65
CA LEU A 83 3.87 1.95 6.94
C LEU A 83 5.05 2.92 6.87
N GLU A 84 6.18 2.46 6.33
CA GLU A 84 7.44 3.19 6.30
C GLU A 84 8.28 2.77 5.09
N VAL A 85 9.11 3.70 4.61
CA VAL A 85 10.19 3.39 3.68
C VAL A 85 11.50 4.07 4.08
N ASN A 86 12.58 3.30 4.22
CA ASN A 86 13.92 3.81 4.59
C ASN A 86 13.93 4.71 5.85
N GLY A 87 13.11 4.43 6.86
CA GLY A 87 12.99 5.29 8.06
C GLY A 87 11.98 6.43 7.92
N LYS A 88 11.42 6.67 6.74
CA LYS A 88 10.41 7.72 6.49
C LYS A 88 9.00 7.14 6.62
N LEU A 89 8.21 7.72 7.52
CA LEU A 89 6.82 7.36 7.73
C LEU A 89 5.98 7.61 6.46
N LEU A 90 5.20 6.62 6.07
CA LEU A 90 4.20 6.69 5.00
C LEU A 90 2.77 6.68 5.54
N LEU A 91 2.55 5.98 6.66
CA LEU A 91 1.25 5.90 7.31
C LEU A 91 0.67 7.30 7.59
N GLY A 92 -0.56 7.54 7.15
CA GLY A 92 -1.28 8.80 7.35
C GLY A 92 -0.88 9.94 6.41
N LEU A 93 0.08 9.74 5.50
CA LEU A 93 0.37 10.73 4.46
C LEU A 93 -0.67 10.67 3.34
N ASN A 94 -0.94 11.81 2.69
CA ASN A 94 -1.80 11.81 1.51
C ASN A 94 -1.17 11.07 0.32
N HIS A 95 -2.01 10.66 -0.63
CA HIS A 95 -1.59 9.86 -1.78
C HIS A 95 -0.46 10.50 -2.59
N VAL A 96 -0.53 11.81 -2.83
CA VAL A 96 0.50 12.53 -3.60
C VAL A 96 1.86 12.43 -2.90
N SER A 97 1.90 12.65 -1.59
CA SER A 97 3.13 12.59 -0.79
C SER A 97 3.73 11.19 -0.79
N VAL A 98 2.91 10.14 -0.63
CA VAL A 98 3.37 8.75 -0.68
C VAL A 98 3.99 8.43 -2.05
N VAL A 99 3.31 8.81 -3.13
CA VAL A 99 3.78 8.58 -4.49
C VAL A 99 5.11 9.30 -4.75
N ASP A 100 5.24 10.55 -4.33
CA ASP A 100 6.47 11.34 -4.52
C ASP A 100 7.64 10.74 -3.74
N ILE A 101 7.42 10.31 -2.49
CA ILE A 101 8.44 9.64 -1.69
C ILE A 101 8.92 8.35 -2.38
N LEU A 102 8.00 7.53 -2.89
CA LEU A 102 8.35 6.24 -3.50
C LEU A 102 9.10 6.40 -4.83
N LYS A 103 8.81 7.46 -5.59
CA LYS A 103 9.54 7.81 -6.83
C LYS A 103 10.98 8.22 -6.52
N ASP A 104 11.19 9.02 -5.48
CA ASP A 104 12.50 9.58 -5.13
C ASP A 104 13.38 8.64 -4.29
N LEU A 105 12.96 7.38 -4.11
CA LEU A 105 13.76 6.42 -3.35
C LEU A 105 15.11 6.14 -4.03
N PRO A 106 16.18 5.96 -3.23
CA PRO A 106 17.46 5.50 -3.75
C PRO A 106 17.35 4.05 -4.24
N GLN A 107 18.44 3.54 -4.83
CA GLN A 107 18.47 2.17 -5.32
C GLN A 107 18.21 1.13 -4.22
N ASN A 108 18.74 1.33 -3.01
CA ASN A 108 18.50 0.43 -1.88
C ASN A 108 17.29 0.88 -1.07
N VAL A 109 16.32 -0.02 -0.91
CA VAL A 109 15.02 0.29 -0.32
C VAL A 109 14.67 -0.74 0.76
N ARG A 110 14.25 -0.24 1.92
CA ARG A 110 13.62 -1.00 3.00
C ARG A 110 12.18 -0.54 3.12
N LEU A 111 11.24 -1.40 2.73
CA LEU A 111 9.82 -1.20 2.95
C LEU A 111 9.39 -1.90 4.23
N VAL A 112 8.51 -1.24 4.98
CA VAL A 112 7.82 -1.82 6.13
C VAL A 112 6.33 -1.74 5.84
N CYS A 113 5.65 -2.87 5.91
CA CYS A 113 4.23 -2.99 5.63
C CYS A 113 3.47 -3.72 6.73
N ALA A 114 2.19 -3.44 6.89
CA ALA A 114 1.27 -4.25 7.68
C ALA A 114 0.54 -5.25 6.78
N ARG A 115 0.42 -6.49 7.22
CA ARG A 115 -0.40 -7.50 6.56
C ARG A 115 -1.40 -8.09 7.56
N ARG A 116 -2.67 -8.18 7.17
CA ARG A 116 -3.67 -8.86 8.01
C ARG A 116 -3.34 -10.33 8.18
N LYS A 117 -3.39 -10.83 9.42
CA LYS A 117 -3.21 -12.25 9.73
C LYS A 117 -4.36 -13.09 9.20
N VAL A 118 -5.58 -12.55 9.28
CA VAL A 118 -6.80 -13.19 8.78
C VAL A 118 -7.32 -12.39 7.58
N PRO A 119 -7.35 -13.00 6.38
CA PRO A 119 -8.01 -12.41 5.22
C PRO A 119 -9.46 -12.10 5.55
N LEU A 120 -9.99 -10.97 5.08
CA LEU A 120 -11.44 -10.78 5.12
C LEU A 120 -12.10 -11.89 4.29
N PRO A 121 -13.27 -12.39 4.71
CA PRO A 121 -14.09 -13.17 3.81
C PRO A 121 -14.35 -12.36 2.54
N ASP A 122 -14.32 -13.02 1.39
CA ASP A 122 -14.39 -12.44 0.03
C ASP A 122 -15.64 -11.58 -0.24
N SER A 123 -16.55 -11.47 0.72
CA SER A 123 -17.74 -10.61 0.67
C SER A 123 -17.45 -9.10 0.66
N PHE A 124 -16.19 -8.67 0.85
CA PHE A 124 -15.80 -7.24 0.76
C PHE A 124 -14.83 -6.92 -0.39
N THR A 125 -14.31 -7.93 -1.08
CA THR A 125 -13.64 -7.76 -2.38
C THR A 125 -14.68 -7.96 -3.47
N GLN A 126 -15.59 -7.00 -3.65
CA GLN A 126 -16.37 -6.94 -4.88
C GLN A 126 -15.59 -6.12 -5.91
N PRO A 127 -15.19 -6.68 -7.06
CA PRO A 127 -15.01 -5.93 -8.30
C PRO A 127 -16.35 -5.52 -8.93
N ASP A 128 -17.48 -5.81 -8.29
CA ASP A 128 -18.80 -5.59 -8.86
C ASP A 128 -19.65 -4.73 -7.94
N MET A 129 -19.30 -3.44 -7.86
CA MET A 129 -20.32 -2.42 -7.68
C MET A 129 -21.13 -2.34 -8.99
N GLN A 130 -21.84 -3.41 -9.34
CA GLN A 130 -22.94 -3.32 -10.28
C GLN A 130 -24.07 -2.63 -9.53
N ILE A 131 -24.07 -1.31 -9.61
CA ILE A 131 -25.23 -0.53 -9.23
C ILE A 131 -26.34 -1.02 -10.17
N PRO A 132 -27.43 -1.62 -9.67
CA PRO A 132 -28.51 -2.05 -10.55
C PRO A 132 -28.98 -0.81 -11.31
N ALA A 133 -29.10 -0.93 -12.64
CA ALA A 133 -29.46 0.16 -13.56
C ALA A 133 -30.83 0.80 -13.29
N THR A 134 -31.52 0.36 -12.24
CA THR A 134 -32.83 0.84 -11.79
C THR A 134 -32.77 1.62 -10.47
N SER A 135 -31.59 1.92 -9.91
CA SER A 135 -31.49 2.74 -8.71
C SER A 135 -31.90 4.19 -8.98
N PRO A 136 -32.97 4.70 -8.33
CA PRO A 136 -33.45 6.07 -8.52
C PRO A 136 -32.49 7.13 -7.97
N TYR A 137 -31.40 6.73 -7.30
CA TYR A 137 -30.42 7.62 -6.66
C TYR A 137 -29.27 8.06 -7.58
N LEU A 138 -29.20 7.56 -8.82
CA LEU A 138 -28.13 7.88 -9.79
C LEU A 138 -28.49 8.93 -10.85
N ALA A 139 -29.64 9.59 -10.73
CA ALA A 139 -29.97 10.69 -11.63
C ALA A 139 -29.05 11.90 -11.36
N GLY A 140 -27.86 11.92 -11.99
CA GLY A 140 -26.99 13.09 -12.06
C GLY A 140 -25.55 12.94 -11.59
N ILE A 141 -25.05 11.74 -11.28
CA ILE A 141 -23.64 11.56 -10.87
C ILE A 141 -22.80 11.18 -12.09
N ASP A 142 -21.96 12.11 -12.56
CA ASP A 142 -20.96 11.86 -13.62
C ASP A 142 -19.81 11.01 -13.06
N LEU A 143 -19.80 9.71 -13.39
CA LEU A 143 -18.81 8.72 -12.96
C LEU A 143 -17.47 8.81 -13.72
N ARG A 144 -17.20 9.89 -14.46
CA ARG A 144 -15.95 10.04 -15.24
C ARG A 144 -14.72 10.50 -14.46
N THR A 145 -14.83 10.83 -13.17
CA THR A 145 -13.69 11.44 -12.43
C THR A 145 -12.90 10.49 -11.54
N CYS A 146 -13.23 9.20 -11.45
CA CYS A 146 -12.50 8.27 -10.59
C CYS A 146 -11.82 7.12 -11.38
N SER A 147 -10.91 7.48 -12.28
CA SER A 147 -9.95 6.55 -12.87
C SER A 147 -8.54 7.08 -12.72
N ILE A 148 -7.98 6.81 -11.54
CA ILE A 148 -6.63 6.26 -11.29
C ILE A 148 -5.61 6.54 -12.41
N GLU A 149 -4.92 7.66 -12.31
CA GLU A 149 -3.65 7.86 -13.01
C GLU A 149 -2.47 7.19 -12.28
N LYS A 150 -1.52 6.78 -13.12
CA LYS A 150 -0.08 6.52 -12.85
C LYS A 150 0.28 5.26 -12.06
N LEU A 151 0.42 4.21 -12.85
CA LEU A 151 1.48 3.21 -12.71
C LEU A 151 2.82 3.91 -12.40
N ILE A 152 3.40 3.67 -11.23
CA ILE A 152 4.75 4.08 -10.88
C ILE A 152 5.70 3.12 -11.64
N LYS A 153 6.02 3.45 -12.89
CA LYS A 153 7.04 2.80 -13.73
C LYS A 153 8.40 3.43 -13.50
#